data_AF-A0AB35ZI75-F1
#
_entry.id   AF-A0AB35ZI75-F1
#
_cell.length_a   1.000
_cell.length_b   1.000
_cell.length_c   1.000
_cell.angle_alpha   90.00
_cell.angle_beta   90.00
_cell.angle_gamma   90.00
#
_symmetry.space_group_name_H-M   'P 1'
#
loop_
_entity.id
_entity.type
_entity.pdbx_description
1 polymer ?
#
loop_
_entity_poly.entity_id
_entity_poly.type
_entity_poly.pdbx_seq_one_letter_code
_entity_poly.pdbx_strand_id
1 'polypeptide(L)'
;MITKDNIQKVLLDLKFFSNHGVYTRHFGSADEGFDLEYNYNTGKFNYPVGLQADRNTTQEDYQKESYVVFVCVAQLFERGYLPQHIKLEGRNYAGADTGYCDILVSDNNGEPYLIVECKKADIDKKEDEFRKHWARTMRDGDQLFRYFNTYRKAQYLCMYAADYPEYSKKGKKINRLEINYHIISLVDNEEYLQTDNKLHSFQEMREQQGGSEDFFNVWKQTYKQDFTTRGLFEEGIDAFNIGKKSYGINDLKTIDEYSLDKKYNEFALILRKHTISSHENAFDKLVNLFLAKIIDERYHSNELQLLWKGAAYDDYFSLQDRLINLLGCPVLCSNINSLV
;
A
#
# COMPACT_ATOMS: atom_id res chain seq x y z
N MET A 1 -1.71 6.11 17.20
CA MET A 1 -1.97 7.15 16.17
C MET A 1 -0.93 8.26 16.24
N ILE A 2 -0.60 8.90 15.11
CA ILE A 2 0.22 10.11 15.07
C ILE A 2 -0.58 11.32 15.58
N THR A 3 0.01 12.11 16.47
CA THR A 3 -0.56 13.31 17.09
C THR A 3 0.51 14.38 17.23
N LYS A 4 0.10 15.58 17.67
CA LYS A 4 1.03 16.65 18.03
C LYS A 4 2.12 16.20 19.02
N ASP A 5 1.81 15.27 19.92
CA ASP A 5 2.75 14.83 20.96
C ASP A 5 3.88 13.94 20.43
N ASN A 6 3.68 13.23 19.31
CA ASN A 6 4.66 12.28 18.77
C ASN A 6 5.14 12.61 17.36
N ILE A 7 4.53 13.55 16.63
CA ILE A 7 4.91 13.93 15.27
C ILE A 7 6.38 14.33 15.16
N GLN A 8 6.94 15.01 16.17
CA GLN A 8 8.35 15.41 16.16
C GLN A 8 9.28 14.20 16.01
N LYS A 9 9.00 13.09 16.72
CA LYS A 9 9.79 11.85 16.62
C LYS A 9 9.60 11.17 15.27
N VAL A 10 8.37 11.16 14.76
CA VAL A 10 8.06 10.65 13.41
C VAL A 10 8.87 11.40 12.35
N LEU A 11 8.94 12.72 12.43
CA LEU A 11 9.68 13.55 11.47
C LEU A 11 11.18 13.28 11.53
N LEU A 12 11.74 13.07 12.72
CA LEU A 12 13.14 12.68 12.86
C LEU A 12 13.42 11.30 12.24
N ASP A 13 12.53 10.31 12.44
CA ASP A 13 12.64 9.00 11.77
C ASP A 13 12.53 9.10 10.25
N LEU A 14 11.78 10.10 9.76
CA LEU A 14 11.68 10.48 8.36
C LEU A 14 12.82 11.40 7.90
N LYS A 15 13.91 11.53 8.67
CA LYS A 15 15.11 12.30 8.31
C LYS A 15 14.88 13.81 8.15
N PHE A 16 13.85 14.37 8.78
CA PHE A 16 13.71 15.83 8.90
C PHE A 16 14.70 16.35 9.94
N PHE A 17 15.23 17.56 9.73
CA PHE A 17 16.02 18.26 10.73
C PHE A 17 15.17 19.34 11.40
N SER A 18 15.41 19.60 12.68
CA SER A 18 14.70 20.63 13.43
C SER A 18 15.55 21.89 13.58
N ASN A 19 14.95 23.04 13.32
CA ASN A 19 15.53 24.35 13.56
C ASN A 19 14.46 25.26 14.19
N HIS A 20 14.64 25.66 15.46
CA HIS A 20 13.72 26.53 16.20
C HIS A 20 12.23 26.11 16.14
N GLY A 21 11.95 24.79 16.13
CA GLY A 21 10.59 24.25 16.08
C GLY A 21 10.00 24.11 14.67
N VAL A 22 10.75 24.45 13.62
CA VAL A 22 10.45 24.09 12.23
C VAL A 22 11.20 22.82 11.88
N TYR A 23 10.49 21.84 11.35
CA TYR A 23 11.03 20.58 10.88
C TYR A 23 11.05 20.60 9.36
N THR A 24 12.23 20.54 8.76
CA THR A 24 12.40 20.64 7.31
C THR A 24 13.10 19.40 6.78
N ARG A 25 12.68 18.94 5.61
CA ARG A 25 13.40 17.92 4.83
C ARG A 25 13.52 18.38 3.40
N HIS A 26 14.76 18.40 2.92
CA HIS A 26 15.10 18.69 1.54
C HIS A 26 15.02 17.42 0.69
N PHE A 27 14.38 17.53 -0.48
CA PHE A 27 14.32 16.48 -1.48
C PHE A 27 14.96 16.98 -2.78
N GLY A 28 15.91 16.22 -3.31
CA GLY A 28 16.73 16.61 -4.45
C GLY A 28 18.21 16.73 -4.10
N SER A 29 18.97 17.38 -4.96
CA SER A 29 20.38 17.72 -4.73
C SER A 29 20.49 18.97 -3.85
N ALA A 30 21.65 19.22 -3.24
CA ALA A 30 21.80 20.37 -2.33
C ALA A 30 21.53 21.74 -3.00
N ASP A 31 21.81 21.86 -4.30
CA ASP A 31 21.66 23.11 -5.06
C ASP A 31 20.34 23.18 -5.87
N GLU A 32 19.69 22.02 -6.06
CA GLU A 32 18.43 21.89 -6.80
C GLU A 32 17.49 20.93 -6.08
N GLY A 33 16.30 21.38 -5.73
CA GLY A 33 15.33 20.55 -5.03
C GLY A 33 14.23 21.39 -4.43
N PHE A 34 13.57 20.83 -3.42
CA PHE A 34 12.49 21.49 -2.72
C PHE A 34 12.37 20.99 -1.28
N ASP A 35 11.81 21.85 -0.44
CA ASP A 35 11.64 21.58 0.98
C ASP A 35 10.20 21.22 1.30
N LEU A 36 10.03 20.21 2.14
CA LEU A 36 8.78 19.92 2.84
C LEU A 36 8.96 20.29 4.31
N GLU A 37 8.04 21.08 4.87
CA GLU A 37 8.20 21.57 6.24
C GLU A 37 6.95 21.41 7.11
N TYR A 38 7.18 21.22 8.40
CA TYR A 38 6.17 21.33 9.43
C TYR A 38 6.64 22.28 10.52
N ASN A 39 5.88 23.35 10.75
CA ASN A 39 6.13 24.29 11.83
C ASN A 39 5.34 23.87 13.07
N TYR A 40 6.03 23.29 14.05
CA TYR A 40 5.42 22.79 15.29
C TYR A 40 4.78 23.91 16.13
N ASN A 41 5.37 25.11 16.10
CA ASN A 41 4.92 26.25 16.88
C ASN A 41 3.58 26.80 16.36
N THR A 42 3.39 26.81 15.04
CA THR A 42 2.17 27.30 14.40
C THR A 42 1.19 26.20 14.02
N GLY A 43 1.62 24.94 14.00
CA GLY A 43 0.83 23.80 13.53
C GLY A 43 0.62 23.75 12.02
N LYS A 44 1.45 24.46 11.24
CA LYS A 44 1.30 24.56 9.78
C LYS A 44 2.18 23.56 9.03
N PHE A 45 1.59 22.93 8.02
CA PHE A 45 2.31 22.14 7.01
C PHE A 45 2.60 23.03 5.80
N ASN A 46 3.88 23.26 5.51
CA ASN A 46 4.31 23.99 4.33
C ASN A 46 4.71 23.00 3.24
N TYR A 47 3.91 22.94 2.19
CA TYR A 47 4.19 22.13 1.01
C TYR A 47 4.99 22.94 -0.02
N PRO A 48 5.89 22.28 -0.80
CA PRO A 48 6.75 22.95 -1.77
C PRO A 48 5.97 23.58 -2.93
N VAL A 49 6.58 24.60 -3.56
CA VAL A 49 6.05 25.22 -4.78
C VAL A 49 5.86 24.17 -5.88
N GLY A 50 4.71 24.23 -6.55
CA GLY A 50 4.31 23.29 -7.60
C GLY A 50 3.31 22.23 -7.13
N LEU A 51 3.31 21.88 -5.84
CA LEU A 51 2.26 21.06 -5.26
C LEU A 51 0.95 21.84 -5.20
N GLN A 52 -0.12 21.24 -5.71
CA GLN A 52 -1.43 21.87 -5.84
C GLN A 52 -2.36 21.43 -4.71
N ALA A 53 -3.37 22.22 -4.40
CA ALA A 53 -4.45 21.80 -3.52
C ALA A 53 -5.77 22.46 -3.95
N ASP A 54 -6.88 21.70 -4.04
CA ASP A 54 -8.19 22.33 -4.34
C ASP A 54 -8.83 22.94 -3.08
N ARG A 55 -8.31 22.59 -1.90
CA ARG A 55 -8.70 23.09 -0.58
C ARG A 55 -7.45 23.18 0.32
N ASN A 56 -7.58 23.93 1.42
CA ASN A 56 -6.49 24.13 2.37
C ASN A 56 -6.76 23.44 3.72
N THR A 57 -7.63 22.41 3.77
CA THR A 57 -8.01 21.82 5.06
C THR A 57 -6.94 20.88 5.62
N THR A 58 -6.06 20.39 4.76
CA THR A 58 -4.92 19.52 5.10
C THR A 58 -3.60 20.28 5.35
N GLN A 59 -3.64 21.62 5.40
CA GLN A 59 -2.46 22.48 5.62
C GLN A 59 -2.25 22.89 7.08
N GLU A 60 -3.17 22.53 7.98
CA GLU A 60 -3.10 22.83 9.40
C GLU A 60 -3.32 21.57 10.26
N ASP A 61 -2.73 21.53 11.45
CA ASP A 61 -2.68 20.35 12.30
C ASP A 61 -3.89 20.13 13.23
N TYR A 62 -4.96 20.93 13.05
CA TYR A 62 -6.21 20.75 13.79
C TYR A 62 -6.96 19.47 13.34
N GLN A 63 -6.81 19.07 12.08
CA GLN A 63 -7.31 17.77 11.61
C GLN A 63 -6.24 16.72 11.83
N LYS A 64 -6.58 15.69 12.62
CA LYS A 64 -5.66 14.60 12.93
C LYS A 64 -5.18 13.83 11.69
N GLU A 65 -5.98 13.81 10.62
CA GLU A 65 -5.63 13.18 9.34
C GLU A 65 -4.53 13.95 8.58
N SER A 66 -4.37 15.25 8.82
CA SER A 66 -3.33 16.06 8.15
C SER A 66 -1.92 15.57 8.46
N TYR A 67 -1.67 15.03 9.66
CA TYR A 67 -0.38 14.38 9.96
C TYR A 67 -0.13 13.16 9.07
N VAL A 68 -1.15 12.35 8.81
CA VAL A 68 -1.04 11.15 7.97
C VAL A 68 -0.82 11.54 6.51
N VAL A 69 -1.57 12.54 6.02
CA VAL A 69 -1.39 13.12 4.67
C VAL A 69 0.05 13.64 4.50
N PHE A 70 0.55 14.43 5.45
CA PHE A 70 1.89 14.99 5.40
C PHE A 70 2.97 13.90 5.35
N VAL A 71 2.84 12.85 6.18
CA VAL A 71 3.74 11.69 6.15
C VAL A 71 3.65 10.95 4.81
N CYS A 72 2.45 10.79 4.24
CA CYS A 72 2.29 10.17 2.93
C CYS A 72 2.99 10.98 1.83
N VAL A 73 2.87 12.31 1.84
CA VAL A 73 3.56 13.19 0.88
C VAL A 73 5.08 13.06 1.02
N ALA A 74 5.62 13.06 2.24
CA ALA A 74 7.04 12.84 2.47
C ALA A 74 7.52 11.48 1.92
N GLN A 75 6.70 10.44 2.04
CA GLN A 75 6.99 9.12 1.47
C GLN A 75 6.95 9.10 -0.05
N LEU A 76 6.01 9.82 -0.68
CA LEU A 76 5.97 9.98 -2.14
C LEU A 76 7.23 10.73 -2.64
N PHE A 77 7.61 11.84 -2.01
CA PHE A 77 8.83 12.56 -2.40
C PHE A 77 10.09 11.71 -2.26
N GLU A 78 10.17 10.84 -1.23
CA GLU A 78 11.28 9.90 -1.09
C GLU A 78 11.38 8.88 -2.24
N ARG A 79 10.28 8.57 -2.93
CA ARG A 79 10.28 7.72 -4.14
C ARG A 79 10.60 8.49 -5.42
N GLY A 80 10.79 9.80 -5.35
CA GLY A 80 11.11 10.65 -6.51
C GLY A 80 9.90 11.28 -7.20
N TYR A 81 8.71 11.27 -6.58
CA TYR A 81 7.60 12.10 -7.07
C TYR A 81 7.96 13.58 -6.88
N LEU A 82 7.61 14.42 -7.85
CA LEU A 82 7.85 15.87 -7.81
C LEU A 82 6.61 16.61 -7.27
N PRO A 83 6.76 17.85 -6.76
CA PRO A 83 5.64 18.64 -6.24
C PRO A 83 4.52 18.76 -7.26
N GLN A 84 4.85 19.03 -8.53
CA GLN A 84 3.89 19.16 -9.63
C GLN A 84 3.09 17.88 -9.94
N HIS A 85 3.55 16.72 -9.49
CA HIS A 85 2.80 15.46 -9.62
C HIS A 85 1.70 15.33 -8.56
N ILE A 86 1.76 16.11 -7.47
CA ILE A 86 0.89 15.95 -6.32
C ILE A 86 -0.15 17.06 -6.26
N LYS A 87 -1.41 16.65 -6.18
CA LYS A 87 -2.55 17.52 -5.82
C LYS A 87 -3.19 17.00 -4.54
N LEU A 88 -3.20 17.82 -3.49
CA LEU A 88 -3.94 17.56 -2.26
C LEU A 88 -5.41 17.89 -2.42
N GLU A 89 -6.25 17.15 -1.70
CA GLU A 89 -7.69 17.39 -1.65
C GLU A 89 -8.27 17.46 -3.08
N GLY A 90 -8.05 16.45 -3.91
CA GLY A 90 -8.53 16.42 -5.30
C GLY A 90 -10.05 16.28 -5.35
N ARG A 91 -10.74 17.27 -5.92
CA ARG A 91 -12.21 17.33 -5.91
C ARG A 91 -12.86 16.25 -6.78
N ASN A 92 -13.84 15.55 -6.20
CA ASN A 92 -14.74 14.67 -6.92
C ASN A 92 -15.80 15.49 -7.68
N TYR A 93 -15.96 15.22 -8.98
CA TYR A 93 -16.98 15.85 -9.83
C TYR A 93 -18.05 14.86 -10.31
N ALA A 94 -17.88 13.56 -10.02
CA ALA A 94 -18.78 12.51 -10.44
C ALA A 94 -19.90 12.26 -9.42
N GLY A 95 -21.15 12.26 -9.89
CA GLY A 95 -22.34 11.96 -9.07
C GLY A 95 -22.78 13.14 -8.18
N ALA A 96 -23.61 12.84 -7.18
CA ALA A 96 -24.12 13.84 -6.23
C ALA A 96 -23.15 14.14 -5.07
N ASP A 97 -22.12 13.31 -4.88
CA ASP A 97 -21.12 13.44 -3.82
C ASP A 97 -19.96 14.34 -4.28
N THR A 98 -19.79 15.49 -3.61
CA THR A 98 -18.76 16.50 -3.91
C THR A 98 -17.54 16.38 -2.99
N GLY A 99 -17.26 15.18 -2.48
CA GLY A 99 -16.10 14.88 -1.65
C GLY A 99 -14.73 15.14 -2.31
N TYR A 100 -13.66 14.92 -1.56
CA TYR A 100 -12.28 15.21 -1.99
C TYR A 100 -11.39 14.03 -1.59
N CYS A 101 -10.63 13.50 -2.54
CA CYS A 101 -9.60 12.51 -2.22
C CYS A 101 -8.41 13.20 -1.56
N ASP A 102 -7.75 12.56 -0.60
CA ASP A 102 -6.68 13.22 0.16
C ASP A 102 -5.48 13.60 -0.72
N ILE A 103 -5.05 12.69 -1.59
CA ILE A 103 -3.94 12.92 -2.52
C ILE A 103 -4.25 12.32 -3.88
N LEU A 104 -4.16 13.14 -4.92
CA LEU A 104 -4.12 12.73 -6.31
C LEU A 104 -2.70 12.89 -6.84
N VAL A 105 -2.16 11.82 -7.43
CA VAL A 105 -0.87 11.83 -8.11
C VAL A 105 -1.08 11.71 -9.61
N SER A 106 -0.52 12.64 -10.37
CA SER A 106 -0.47 12.60 -11.84
C SER A 106 0.88 12.11 -12.35
N ASP A 107 0.88 11.50 -13.53
CA ASP A 107 2.09 11.14 -14.26
C ASP A 107 2.79 12.36 -14.88
N ASN A 108 3.92 12.11 -15.55
CA ASN A 108 4.70 13.15 -16.24
C ASN A 108 3.93 13.85 -17.39
N ASN A 109 2.81 13.29 -17.84
CA ASN A 109 1.93 13.88 -18.85
C ASN A 109 0.75 14.64 -18.23
N GLY A 110 0.65 14.67 -16.90
CA GLY A 110 -0.45 15.29 -16.16
C GLY A 110 -1.68 14.40 -16.00
N GLU A 111 -1.63 13.15 -16.46
CA GLU A 111 -2.76 12.22 -16.36
C GLU A 111 -2.83 11.60 -14.96
N PRO A 112 -4.03 11.38 -14.39
CA PRO A 112 -4.17 10.69 -13.11
C PRO A 112 -3.46 9.34 -13.11
N TYR A 113 -2.63 9.09 -12.10
CA TYR A 113 -1.83 7.88 -11.96
C TYR A 113 -2.20 7.08 -10.70
N LEU A 114 -2.22 7.74 -9.54
CA LEU A 114 -2.49 7.13 -8.24
C LEU A 114 -3.45 8.02 -7.43
N ILE A 115 -4.46 7.41 -6.82
CA ILE A 115 -5.37 8.07 -5.85
C ILE A 115 -5.07 7.51 -4.47
N VAL A 116 -4.78 8.37 -3.49
CA VAL A 116 -4.53 7.96 -2.11
C VAL A 116 -5.61 8.52 -1.18
N GLU A 117 -6.17 7.64 -0.36
CA GLU A 117 -7.04 7.99 0.75
C GLU A 117 -6.32 7.67 2.08
N CYS A 118 -6.03 8.71 2.86
CA CYS A 118 -5.36 8.62 4.14
C CYS A 118 -6.38 8.35 5.26
N LYS A 119 -6.07 7.40 6.14
CA LYS A 119 -6.86 7.10 7.33
C LYS A 119 -5.99 7.14 8.57
N LYS A 120 -6.57 7.55 9.69
CA LYS A 120 -5.91 7.38 10.98
C LYS A 120 -5.83 5.87 11.27
N ALA A 121 -4.68 5.45 11.77
CA ALA A 121 -4.51 4.12 12.31
C ALA A 121 -4.16 4.19 13.80
N ASP A 122 -4.65 3.19 14.51
CA ASP A 122 -4.20 2.82 15.84
C ASP A 122 -3.95 1.32 15.76
N ILE A 123 -2.72 0.97 15.35
CA ILE A 123 -2.41 -0.38 14.85
C ILE A 123 -2.63 -1.45 15.93
N ASP A 124 -2.50 -1.07 17.20
CA ASP A 124 -2.69 -1.94 18.37
C ASP A 124 -4.17 -2.17 18.70
N LYS A 125 -5.10 -1.37 18.15
CA LYS A 125 -6.54 -1.60 18.29
C LYS A 125 -7.05 -2.55 17.21
N LYS A 126 -7.93 -3.48 17.63
CA LYS A 126 -8.60 -4.41 16.70
C LYS A 126 -9.51 -3.69 15.70
N GLU A 127 -10.13 -2.59 16.11
CA GLU A 127 -11.03 -1.79 15.29
C GLU A 127 -10.48 -0.36 15.19
N ASP A 128 -9.63 -0.12 14.20
CA ASP A 128 -9.20 1.23 13.83
C ASP A 128 -9.91 1.69 12.55
N GLU A 129 -9.77 2.98 12.24
CA GLU A 129 -10.45 3.55 11.08
C GLU A 129 -9.94 2.94 9.77
N PHE A 130 -8.63 2.67 9.65
CA PHE A 130 -8.07 1.99 8.49
C PHE A 130 -8.77 0.66 8.21
N ARG A 131 -8.86 -0.26 9.19
CA ARG A 131 -9.53 -1.56 8.99
C ARG A 131 -11.02 -1.40 8.71
N LYS A 132 -11.69 -0.46 9.38
CA LYS A 132 -13.12 -0.19 9.18
C LYS A 132 -13.42 0.31 7.76
N HIS A 133 -12.62 1.26 7.26
CA HIS A 133 -12.77 1.79 5.90
C HIS A 133 -12.37 0.73 4.86
N TRP A 134 -11.29 -0.01 5.11
CA TRP A 134 -10.91 -1.11 4.22
C TRP A 134 -12.01 -2.18 4.10
N ALA A 135 -12.65 -2.54 5.20
CA ALA A 135 -13.77 -3.48 5.18
C ALA A 135 -14.99 -2.97 4.37
N ARG A 136 -15.16 -1.65 4.25
CA ARG A 136 -16.17 -1.04 3.37
C ARG A 136 -15.70 -1.07 1.92
N THR A 137 -14.45 -0.70 1.64
CA THR A 137 -13.86 -0.84 0.29
C THR A 137 -13.97 -2.27 -0.23
N MET A 138 -13.69 -3.28 0.59
CA MET A 138 -13.89 -4.69 0.21
C MET A 138 -15.36 -5.09 0.02
N ARG A 139 -16.32 -4.30 0.53
CA ARG A 139 -17.76 -4.61 0.39
C ARG A 139 -18.34 -4.01 -0.89
N ASP A 140 -18.04 -2.75 -1.16
CA ASP A 140 -18.69 -1.94 -2.18
C ASP A 140 -17.78 -0.88 -2.86
N GLY A 141 -16.47 -0.93 -2.61
CA GLY A 141 -15.48 0.00 -3.16
C GLY A 141 -15.31 1.31 -2.38
N ASP A 142 -16.29 1.69 -1.55
CA ASP A 142 -16.35 2.92 -0.74
C ASP A 142 -15.75 4.16 -1.45
N GLN A 143 -14.92 4.94 -0.77
CA GLN A 143 -14.40 6.23 -1.25
C GLN A 143 -13.50 6.09 -2.47
N LEU A 144 -12.62 5.09 -2.48
CA LEU A 144 -11.59 4.94 -3.51
C LEU A 144 -12.20 4.77 -4.91
N PHE A 145 -13.21 3.91 -5.06
CA PHE A 145 -13.88 3.70 -6.35
C PHE A 145 -14.79 4.87 -6.74
N ARG A 146 -15.33 5.62 -5.77
CA ARG A 146 -16.07 6.86 -6.07
C ARG A 146 -15.14 7.92 -6.66
N TYR A 147 -13.98 8.16 -6.06
CA TYR A 147 -13.00 9.12 -6.58
C TYR A 147 -12.42 8.69 -7.92
N PHE A 148 -12.16 7.39 -8.08
CA PHE A 148 -11.74 6.83 -9.36
C PHE A 148 -12.72 7.16 -10.50
N ASN A 149 -14.03 7.21 -10.24
CA ASN A 149 -15.03 7.54 -11.25
C ASN A 149 -14.86 8.96 -11.83
N THR A 150 -14.25 9.90 -11.09
CA THR A 150 -13.81 11.19 -11.61
C THR A 150 -12.48 11.06 -12.36
N TYR A 151 -11.53 10.33 -11.77
CA TYR A 151 -10.15 10.21 -12.27
C TYR A 151 -9.91 8.87 -12.98
N ARG A 152 -10.76 8.54 -13.97
CA ARG A 152 -10.84 7.20 -14.59
C ARG A 152 -9.59 6.71 -15.31
N LYS A 153 -8.52 7.52 -15.41
CA LYS A 153 -7.24 7.11 -15.98
C LYS A 153 -6.23 6.65 -14.94
N ALA A 154 -6.52 6.85 -13.65
CA ALA A 154 -5.68 6.35 -12.58
C ALA A 154 -5.48 4.84 -12.72
N GLN A 155 -4.24 4.41 -12.52
CA GLN A 155 -3.83 3.02 -12.62
C GLN A 155 -3.87 2.34 -11.25
N TYR A 156 -3.79 3.11 -10.17
CA TYR A 156 -3.72 2.58 -8.82
C TYR A 156 -4.61 3.37 -7.85
N LEU A 157 -5.20 2.66 -6.89
CA LEU A 157 -5.86 3.22 -5.72
C LEU A 157 -5.10 2.77 -4.48
N CYS A 158 -4.91 3.65 -3.51
CA CYS A 158 -4.18 3.35 -2.28
C CYS A 158 -4.98 3.81 -1.07
N MET A 159 -5.29 2.90 -0.16
CA MET A 159 -5.66 3.29 1.20
C MET A 159 -4.38 3.33 2.03
N TYR A 160 -4.09 4.47 2.66
CA TYR A 160 -2.85 4.71 3.38
C TYR A 160 -3.12 5.04 4.85
N ALA A 161 -2.27 4.54 5.74
CA ALA A 161 -2.21 4.97 7.12
C ALA A 161 -0.77 4.96 7.64
N ALA A 162 -0.51 5.84 8.59
CA ALA A 162 0.73 5.90 9.33
C ALA A 162 0.45 5.96 10.82
N ASP A 163 1.24 5.22 11.60
CA ASP A 163 1.16 5.18 13.05
C ASP A 163 2.56 5.20 13.68
N TYR A 164 2.64 5.49 14.98
CA TYR A 164 3.87 5.51 15.76
C TYR A 164 3.75 4.69 17.06
N PRO A 165 3.40 3.39 16.98
CA PRO A 165 3.13 2.58 18.16
C PRO A 165 4.37 2.40 19.04
N GLU A 166 4.12 2.21 20.33
CA GLU A 166 5.15 1.82 21.31
C GLU A 166 5.19 0.29 21.39
N TYR A 167 6.39 -0.29 21.35
CA TYR A 167 6.61 -1.72 21.52
C TYR A 167 7.75 -1.99 22.50
N SER A 168 7.69 -3.16 23.15
CA SER A 168 8.75 -3.63 24.03
C SER A 168 9.72 -4.50 23.25
N LYS A 169 11.01 -4.16 23.30
CA LYS A 169 12.09 -4.97 22.72
C LYS A 169 13.16 -5.18 23.78
N LYS A 170 13.38 -6.43 24.19
CA LYS A 170 14.34 -6.79 25.27
C LYS A 170 14.10 -5.98 26.56
N GLY A 171 12.84 -5.77 26.93
CA GLY A 171 12.45 -5.01 28.12
C GLY A 171 12.54 -3.48 27.99
N LYS A 172 12.91 -2.94 26.83
CA LYS A 172 12.92 -1.49 26.56
C LYS A 172 11.73 -1.09 25.69
N LYS A 173 11.05 -0.01 26.09
CA LYS A 173 10.02 0.64 25.28
C LYS A 173 10.68 1.45 24.16
N ILE A 174 10.25 1.20 22.94
CA ILE A 174 10.69 1.91 21.75
C ILE A 174 9.47 2.21 20.89
N ASN A 175 9.48 3.35 20.20
CA ASN A 175 8.49 3.68 19.20
C ASN A 175 9.10 3.53 17.81
N ARG A 176 8.29 3.18 16.81
CA ARG A 176 8.72 3.20 15.42
C ARG A 176 7.58 3.66 14.52
N LEU A 177 7.94 4.30 13.42
CA LEU A 177 7.00 4.58 12.35
C LEU A 177 6.56 3.27 11.70
N GLU A 178 5.24 3.07 11.68
CA GLU A 178 4.59 1.98 10.99
C GLU A 178 3.75 2.56 9.87
N ILE A 179 4.02 2.12 8.66
CA ILE A 179 3.26 2.49 7.47
C ILE A 179 2.43 1.27 7.07
N ASN A 180 1.13 1.46 6.95
CA ASN A 180 0.21 0.43 6.51
C ASN A 180 -0.58 0.94 5.31
N TYR A 181 -0.63 0.16 4.24
CA TYR A 181 -1.38 0.54 3.04
C TYR A 181 -1.84 -0.67 2.25
N HIS A 182 -2.89 -0.45 1.46
CA HIS A 182 -3.40 -1.40 0.48
C HIS A 182 -3.48 -0.72 -0.87
N ILE A 183 -2.82 -1.31 -1.87
CA ILE A 183 -2.83 -0.87 -3.25
C ILE A 183 -3.74 -1.78 -4.06
N ILE A 184 -4.69 -1.19 -4.75
CA ILE A 184 -5.51 -1.85 -5.77
C ILE A 184 -4.96 -1.44 -7.12
N SER A 185 -4.59 -2.41 -7.95
CA SER A 185 -4.22 -2.16 -9.35
C SER A 185 -5.48 -2.16 -10.22
N LEU A 186 -5.59 -1.15 -11.08
CA LEU A 186 -6.63 -1.01 -12.11
C LEU A 186 -6.01 -1.16 -13.52
N VAL A 187 -4.93 -1.94 -13.60
CA VAL A 187 -4.24 -2.32 -14.83
C VAL A 187 -4.66 -3.74 -15.19
N ASP A 188 -5.06 -3.93 -16.44
CA ASP A 188 -5.51 -5.23 -16.91
C ASP A 188 -4.34 -6.20 -17.14
N ASN A 189 -4.55 -7.46 -16.75
CA ASN A 189 -3.64 -8.56 -17.07
C ASN A 189 -4.18 -9.29 -18.31
N GLU A 190 -3.68 -8.92 -19.48
CA GLU A 190 -4.14 -9.45 -20.78
C GLU A 190 -3.99 -10.97 -20.88
N GLU A 191 -2.92 -11.54 -20.33
CA GLU A 191 -2.70 -12.99 -20.33
C GLU A 191 -3.75 -13.70 -19.46
N TYR A 192 -4.05 -13.15 -18.28
CA TYR A 192 -5.08 -13.70 -17.40
C TYR A 192 -6.49 -13.59 -18.01
N LEU A 193 -6.82 -12.46 -18.63
CA LEU A 193 -8.12 -12.25 -19.30
C LEU A 193 -8.36 -13.26 -20.43
N GLN A 194 -7.32 -13.77 -21.08
CA GLN A 194 -7.43 -14.80 -22.11
C GLN A 194 -7.77 -16.20 -21.56
N THR A 195 -7.60 -16.42 -20.25
CA THR A 195 -7.84 -17.74 -19.63
C THR A 195 -9.33 -18.08 -19.51
N ASP A 196 -10.21 -17.08 -19.42
CA ASP A 196 -11.66 -17.26 -19.35
C ASP A 196 -12.38 -16.07 -20.02
N ASN A 197 -13.14 -16.36 -21.07
CA ASN A 197 -13.87 -15.37 -21.86
C ASN A 197 -15.03 -14.68 -21.12
N LYS A 198 -15.36 -15.12 -19.90
CA LYS A 198 -16.35 -14.47 -19.03
C LYS A 198 -15.75 -13.37 -18.16
N LEU A 199 -14.42 -13.22 -18.16
CA LEU A 199 -13.75 -12.17 -17.40
C LEU A 199 -13.94 -10.83 -18.10
N HIS A 200 -14.27 -9.81 -17.31
CA HIS A 200 -14.40 -8.44 -17.77
C HIS A 200 -13.15 -7.65 -17.42
N SER A 201 -12.74 -6.73 -18.30
CA SER A 201 -11.55 -5.90 -18.11
C SER A 201 -11.90 -4.49 -17.64
N PHE A 202 -10.94 -3.80 -17.02
CA PHE A 202 -11.12 -2.38 -16.68
C PHE A 202 -11.18 -1.51 -17.94
N GLN A 203 -10.46 -1.88 -19.00
CA GLN A 203 -10.55 -1.21 -20.30
C GLN A 203 -11.97 -1.27 -20.88
N GLU A 204 -12.63 -2.43 -20.85
CA GLU A 204 -14.01 -2.59 -21.32
C GLU A 204 -14.95 -1.61 -20.60
N MET A 205 -14.81 -1.50 -19.28
CA MET A 205 -15.61 -0.57 -18.48
C MET A 205 -15.35 0.90 -18.84
N ARG A 206 -14.11 1.26 -19.24
CA ARG A 206 -13.79 2.62 -19.71
C ARG A 206 -14.48 2.92 -21.05
N GLU A 207 -14.48 1.97 -21.99
CA GLU A 207 -15.10 2.12 -23.30
C GLU A 207 -16.63 2.21 -23.21
N GLN A 208 -17.23 1.43 -22.31
CA GLN A 208 -18.68 1.43 -22.04
C GLN A 208 -19.15 2.58 -21.13
N GLN A 209 -18.23 3.43 -20.67
CA GLN A 209 -18.51 4.50 -19.71
C GLN A 209 -19.15 4.02 -18.39
N GLY A 210 -18.67 2.88 -17.88
CA GLY A 210 -19.08 2.29 -16.62
C GLY A 210 -18.93 3.24 -15.42
N GLY A 211 -19.80 3.05 -14.44
CA GLY A 211 -19.77 3.75 -13.16
C GLY A 211 -18.82 3.11 -12.15
N SER A 212 -18.70 3.71 -10.97
CA SER A 212 -17.83 3.18 -9.88
C SER A 212 -18.15 1.73 -9.50
N GLU A 213 -19.42 1.34 -9.54
CA GLU A 213 -19.86 -0.02 -9.23
C GLU A 213 -19.39 -1.05 -10.27
N ASP A 214 -19.35 -0.67 -11.55
CA ASP A 214 -18.88 -1.55 -12.64
C ASP A 214 -17.39 -1.84 -12.49
N PHE A 215 -16.57 -0.81 -12.24
CA PHE A 215 -15.14 -0.99 -11.96
C PHE A 215 -14.89 -1.81 -10.68
N PHE A 216 -15.69 -1.57 -9.63
CA PHE A 216 -15.61 -2.38 -8.41
C PHE A 216 -15.96 -3.85 -8.70
N ASN A 217 -16.95 -4.11 -9.54
CA ASN A 217 -17.34 -5.46 -9.93
C ASN A 217 -16.26 -6.16 -10.76
N VAL A 218 -15.55 -5.46 -11.66
CA VAL A 218 -14.37 -6.02 -12.34
C VAL A 218 -13.29 -6.41 -11.34
N TRP A 219 -12.93 -5.50 -10.43
CA TRP A 219 -11.95 -5.80 -9.38
C TRP A 219 -12.37 -7.00 -8.53
N LYS A 220 -13.66 -7.10 -8.19
CA LYS A 220 -14.20 -8.18 -7.37
C LYS A 220 -14.32 -9.52 -8.07
N GLN A 221 -14.81 -9.53 -9.31
CA GLN A 221 -15.16 -10.76 -10.02
C GLN A 221 -13.99 -11.26 -10.85
N THR A 222 -13.31 -10.38 -11.58
CA THR A 222 -12.14 -10.74 -12.41
C THR A 222 -10.91 -10.90 -11.52
N TYR A 223 -10.52 -9.83 -10.82
CA TYR A 223 -9.28 -9.79 -10.04
C TYR A 223 -9.43 -10.21 -8.58
N LYS A 224 -10.56 -10.84 -8.22
CA LYS A 224 -10.83 -11.45 -6.90
C LYS A 224 -10.57 -10.54 -5.69
N GLN A 225 -10.75 -9.23 -5.87
CA GLN A 225 -10.46 -8.21 -4.87
C GLN A 225 -8.99 -8.19 -4.41
N ASP A 226 -8.07 -8.55 -5.30
CA ASP A 226 -6.64 -8.55 -5.01
C ASP A 226 -6.13 -7.15 -4.64
N PHE A 227 -5.22 -7.11 -3.69
CA PHE A 227 -4.53 -5.90 -3.28
C PHE A 227 -3.14 -6.24 -2.78
N THR A 228 -2.20 -5.31 -2.92
CA THR A 228 -0.83 -5.48 -2.41
C THR A 228 -0.59 -4.58 -1.21
N THR A 229 0.23 -5.06 -0.27
CA THR A 229 0.67 -4.32 0.93
C THR A 229 2.10 -3.79 0.79
N ARG A 230 2.65 -3.89 -0.44
CA ARG A 230 4.01 -3.53 -0.81
C ARG A 230 4.06 -3.13 -2.28
N GLY A 231 5.15 -2.48 -2.67
CA GLY A 231 5.38 -2.09 -4.06
C GLY A 231 5.19 -0.60 -4.33
N LEU A 232 5.21 0.25 -3.29
CA LEU A 232 5.04 1.70 -3.43
C LEU A 232 6.02 2.50 -2.58
N PHE A 233 6.12 2.22 -1.27
CA PHE A 233 6.92 3.04 -0.34
C PHE A 233 8.22 2.37 0.12
N GLU A 234 8.54 1.18 -0.39
CA GLU A 234 9.81 0.53 -0.13
C GLU A 234 10.97 1.24 -0.84
N GLU A 235 12.15 1.16 -0.22
CA GLU A 235 13.39 1.65 -0.82
C GLU A 235 13.69 0.92 -2.15
N GLY A 236 14.22 1.65 -3.13
CA GLY A 236 14.49 1.12 -4.48
C GLY A 236 13.25 0.97 -5.38
N ILE A 237 12.10 1.50 -4.97
CA ILE A 237 10.93 1.67 -5.85
C ILE A 237 10.93 3.12 -6.33
N ASP A 238 11.14 3.33 -7.63
CA ASP A 238 11.09 4.67 -8.21
C ASP A 238 9.65 5.09 -8.49
N ALA A 239 9.43 6.41 -8.58
CA ALA A 239 8.17 6.99 -9.00
C ALA A 239 7.68 6.35 -10.31
N PHE A 240 6.36 6.10 -10.38
CA PHE A 240 5.69 5.49 -11.53
C PHE A 240 6.03 4.02 -11.83
N ASN A 241 6.75 3.33 -10.91
CA ASN A 241 7.08 1.91 -11.01
C ASN A 241 6.40 1.04 -9.94
N ILE A 242 5.17 1.40 -9.56
CA ILE A 242 4.37 0.62 -8.59
C ILE A 242 4.26 -0.83 -9.06
N GLY A 243 4.62 -1.78 -8.18
CA GLY A 243 4.52 -3.22 -8.43
C GLY A 243 5.55 -3.80 -9.41
N LYS A 244 6.43 -2.99 -10.02
CA LYS A 244 7.41 -3.47 -11.02
C LYS A 244 8.75 -3.91 -10.44
N LYS A 245 9.03 -3.59 -9.18
CA LYS A 245 10.29 -3.96 -8.53
C LYS A 245 10.35 -5.47 -8.33
N SER A 246 11.45 -6.08 -8.75
CA SER A 246 11.79 -7.44 -8.33
C SER A 246 12.53 -7.41 -7.00
N TYR A 247 12.27 -8.40 -6.15
CA TYR A 247 12.73 -8.42 -4.76
C TYR A 247 13.86 -9.42 -4.59
N GLY A 248 14.98 -8.97 -4.04
CA GLY A 248 16.09 -9.83 -3.63
C GLY A 248 16.10 -10.06 -2.11
N ILE A 249 17.11 -10.81 -1.65
CA ILE A 249 17.32 -11.07 -0.22
C ILE A 249 17.53 -9.79 0.60
N ASN A 250 18.13 -8.76 -0.01
CA ASN A 250 18.38 -7.46 0.62
C ASN A 250 17.10 -6.66 0.88
N ASP A 251 16.00 -7.00 0.21
CA ASP A 251 14.69 -6.36 0.42
C ASP A 251 13.88 -7.03 1.53
N LEU A 252 14.37 -8.14 2.08
CA LEU A 252 13.72 -8.84 3.17
C LEU A 252 13.93 -8.12 4.50
N LYS A 253 12.86 -8.00 5.27
CA LYS A 253 12.91 -7.48 6.65
C LYS A 253 12.98 -8.64 7.62
N THR A 254 13.95 -8.61 8.53
CA THR A 254 14.00 -9.56 9.64
C THR A 254 12.78 -9.39 10.53
N ILE A 255 12.12 -10.50 10.86
CA ILE A 255 10.98 -10.51 11.78
C ILE A 255 11.52 -10.36 13.20
N ASP A 256 11.17 -9.27 13.88
CA ASP A 256 11.42 -9.11 15.31
C ASP A 256 10.27 -9.70 16.16
N GLU A 257 10.50 -9.85 17.46
CA GLU A 257 9.51 -10.43 18.42
C GLU A 257 8.14 -9.76 18.29
N TYR A 258 8.09 -8.43 18.16
CA TYR A 258 6.85 -7.69 17.99
C TYR A 258 6.11 -8.03 16.68
N SER A 259 6.86 -8.14 15.57
CA SER A 259 6.28 -8.47 14.27
C SER A 259 5.89 -9.95 14.16
N LEU A 260 6.56 -10.84 14.92
CA LEU A 260 6.29 -12.27 14.92
C LEU A 260 4.87 -12.59 15.41
N ASP A 261 4.46 -12.01 16.53
CA ASP A 261 3.11 -12.23 17.08
C ASP A 261 2.02 -11.76 16.13
N LYS A 262 2.23 -10.63 15.47
CA LYS A 262 1.29 -10.12 14.44
C LYS A 262 1.21 -11.06 13.26
N LYS A 263 2.36 -11.49 12.71
CA LYS A 263 2.42 -12.42 11.58
C LYS A 263 1.78 -13.76 11.93
N TYR A 264 2.03 -14.29 13.12
CA TYR A 264 1.38 -15.51 13.60
C TYR A 264 -0.15 -15.37 13.61
N ASN A 265 -0.67 -14.27 14.14
CA ASN A 265 -2.11 -14.01 14.17
C ASN A 265 -2.71 -13.85 12.76
N GLU A 266 -2.02 -13.19 11.83
CA GLU A 266 -2.40 -13.09 10.42
C GLU A 266 -2.48 -14.48 9.77
N PHE A 267 -1.44 -15.31 9.93
CA PHE A 267 -1.43 -16.68 9.43
C PHE A 267 -2.57 -17.52 10.03
N ALA A 268 -2.78 -17.46 11.34
CA ALA A 268 -3.87 -18.18 12.00
C ALA A 268 -5.26 -17.73 11.53
N LEU A 269 -5.43 -16.45 11.16
CA LEU A 269 -6.66 -15.95 10.55
C LEU A 269 -6.86 -16.51 9.14
N ILE A 270 -5.81 -16.52 8.32
CA ILE A 270 -5.83 -17.09 6.96
C ILE A 270 -6.20 -18.57 7.01
N LEU A 271 -5.53 -19.36 7.83
CA LEU A 271 -5.82 -20.80 7.97
C LEU A 271 -7.29 -21.05 8.33
N ARG A 272 -7.85 -20.27 9.28
CA ARG A 272 -9.27 -20.37 9.66
C ARG A 272 -10.21 -19.99 8.52
N LYS A 273 -9.91 -18.92 7.78
CA LYS A 273 -10.72 -18.46 6.64
C LYS A 273 -10.77 -19.51 5.51
N HIS A 274 -9.69 -20.26 5.32
CA HIS A 274 -9.59 -21.31 4.30
C HIS A 274 -9.91 -22.71 4.85
N THR A 275 -10.55 -22.80 6.02
CA THR A 275 -11.00 -24.07 6.63
C THR A 275 -9.85 -25.06 6.89
N ILE A 276 -8.63 -24.56 7.07
CA ILE A 276 -7.46 -25.35 7.47
C ILE A 276 -7.45 -25.39 9.00
N SER A 277 -8.21 -26.33 9.57
CA SER A 277 -8.48 -26.39 11.01
C SER A 277 -7.64 -27.40 11.78
N SER A 278 -7.14 -28.46 11.13
CA SER A 278 -6.30 -29.45 11.81
C SER A 278 -4.86 -28.94 11.95
N HIS A 279 -4.29 -29.17 13.13
CA HIS A 279 -2.93 -28.73 13.45
C HIS A 279 -1.91 -29.36 12.50
N GLU A 280 -2.08 -30.65 12.16
CA GLU A 280 -1.22 -31.38 11.23
C GLU A 280 -1.24 -30.77 9.81
N ASN A 281 -2.43 -30.49 9.26
CA ASN A 281 -2.55 -29.91 7.91
C ASN A 281 -2.02 -28.46 7.86
N ALA A 282 -2.23 -27.69 8.92
CA ALA A 282 -1.64 -26.36 9.04
C ALA A 282 -0.11 -26.43 9.14
N PHE A 283 0.42 -27.40 9.89
CA PHE A 283 1.85 -27.63 10.04
C PHE A 283 2.49 -28.01 8.70
N ASP A 284 1.93 -28.98 7.96
CA ASP A 284 2.46 -29.42 6.66
C ASP A 284 2.55 -28.26 5.66
N LYS A 285 1.50 -27.43 5.61
CA LYS A 285 1.48 -26.21 4.78
C LYS A 285 2.58 -25.23 5.16
N LEU A 286 2.72 -24.94 6.45
CA LEU A 286 3.72 -24.01 6.94
C LEU A 286 5.13 -24.52 6.66
N VAL A 287 5.40 -25.80 6.92
CA VAL A 287 6.70 -26.42 6.65
C VAL A 287 7.03 -26.33 5.16
N ASN A 288 6.09 -26.64 4.27
CA ASN A 288 6.35 -26.56 2.83
C ASN A 288 6.60 -25.12 2.37
N LEU A 289 5.88 -24.13 2.91
CA LEU A 289 6.15 -22.71 2.62
C LEU A 289 7.52 -22.27 3.15
N PHE A 290 7.93 -22.71 4.35
CA PHE A 290 9.26 -22.42 4.89
C PHE A 290 10.37 -23.07 4.07
N LEU A 291 10.18 -24.33 3.64
CA LEU A 291 11.13 -25.02 2.77
C LEU A 291 11.26 -24.29 1.43
N ALA A 292 10.15 -23.93 0.80
CA ALA A 292 10.15 -23.13 -0.42
C ALA A 292 10.91 -21.81 -0.21
N LYS A 293 10.70 -21.13 0.94
CA LYS A 293 11.39 -19.87 1.25
C LYS A 293 12.89 -20.05 1.40
N ILE A 294 13.33 -21.11 2.09
CA ILE A 294 14.75 -21.42 2.28
C ILE A 294 15.43 -21.70 0.93
N ILE A 295 14.77 -22.48 0.07
CA ILE A 295 15.29 -22.80 -1.27
C ILE A 295 15.35 -21.54 -2.13
N ASP A 296 14.28 -20.74 -2.12
CA ASP A 296 14.18 -19.47 -2.84
C ASP A 296 15.31 -18.50 -2.45
N GLU A 297 15.53 -18.28 -1.15
CA GLU A 297 16.62 -17.42 -0.68
C GLU A 297 18.01 -17.95 -1.04
N ARG A 298 18.19 -19.28 -1.06
CA ARG A 298 19.48 -19.90 -1.31
C ARG A 298 19.89 -19.87 -2.78
N TYR A 299 18.94 -20.07 -3.69
CA TYR A 299 19.23 -20.24 -5.13
C TYR A 299 18.73 -19.09 -6.00
N HIS A 300 17.82 -18.26 -5.50
CA HIS A 300 17.24 -17.12 -6.22
C HIS A 300 17.44 -15.80 -5.45
N SER A 301 18.59 -15.64 -4.77
CA SER A 301 18.88 -14.52 -3.86
C SER A 301 18.75 -13.13 -4.47
N ASN A 302 18.95 -13.00 -5.78
CA ASN A 302 18.84 -11.73 -6.50
C ASN A 302 17.41 -11.44 -6.96
N GLU A 303 16.59 -12.48 -7.13
CA GLU A 303 15.24 -12.38 -7.67
C GLU A 303 14.34 -13.48 -7.10
N LEU A 304 13.73 -13.20 -5.96
CA LEU A 304 12.89 -14.15 -5.23
C LEU A 304 11.66 -14.56 -6.03
N GLN A 305 11.43 -15.87 -6.12
CA GLN A 305 10.33 -16.49 -6.87
C GLN A 305 9.11 -16.77 -5.97
N LEU A 306 9.31 -16.90 -4.65
CA LEU A 306 8.26 -17.13 -3.67
C LEU A 306 7.55 -15.83 -3.28
N LEU A 307 6.98 -15.16 -4.26
CA LEU A 307 6.24 -13.91 -4.10
C LEU A 307 5.03 -13.90 -5.05
N TRP A 308 3.89 -13.43 -4.53
CA TRP A 308 2.76 -13.00 -5.36
C TRP A 308 3.04 -11.61 -5.92
N LYS A 309 3.08 -11.48 -7.25
CA LYS A 309 3.41 -10.21 -7.93
C LYS A 309 2.20 -9.28 -8.09
N GLY A 310 1.01 -9.71 -7.67
CA GLY A 310 -0.26 -8.98 -7.79
C GLY A 310 -1.05 -9.40 -9.03
N ALA A 311 -2.37 -9.32 -8.98
CA ALA A 311 -3.24 -9.85 -10.03
C ALA A 311 -3.07 -9.17 -11.41
N ALA A 312 -2.48 -7.97 -11.44
CA ALA A 312 -2.11 -7.29 -12.68
C ALA A 312 -0.89 -7.90 -13.39
N TYR A 313 -0.06 -8.67 -12.67
CA TYR A 313 1.24 -9.16 -13.15
C TYR A 313 1.48 -10.65 -12.89
N ASP A 314 0.48 -11.34 -12.35
CA ASP A 314 0.58 -12.71 -11.87
C ASP A 314 -0.79 -13.40 -11.90
N ASP A 315 -0.77 -14.72 -11.83
CA ASP A 315 -1.96 -15.56 -11.74
C ASP A 315 -1.71 -16.80 -10.87
N TYR A 316 -2.79 -17.43 -10.42
CA TYR A 316 -2.73 -18.58 -9.52
C TYR A 316 -1.90 -19.74 -10.10
N PHE A 317 -2.00 -20.01 -11.41
CA PHE A 317 -1.27 -21.11 -12.05
C PHE A 317 0.22 -20.79 -12.10
N SER A 318 0.58 -19.57 -12.49
CA SER A 318 1.97 -19.11 -12.51
C SER A 318 2.62 -19.18 -11.13
N LEU A 319 1.92 -18.77 -10.06
CA LEU A 319 2.43 -18.89 -8.69
C LEU A 319 2.57 -20.36 -8.26
N GLN A 320 1.59 -21.21 -8.61
CA GLN A 320 1.65 -22.64 -8.32
C GLN A 320 2.85 -23.31 -9.02
N ASP A 321 3.12 -22.97 -10.28
CA ASP A 321 4.26 -23.50 -11.02
C ASP A 321 5.59 -23.07 -10.39
N ARG A 322 5.70 -21.81 -9.94
CA ARG A 322 6.88 -21.34 -9.18
C ARG A 322 7.07 -22.13 -7.88
N LEU A 323 5.99 -22.41 -7.15
CA LEU A 323 6.03 -23.24 -5.94
C LEU A 323 6.50 -24.68 -6.22
N ILE A 324 6.02 -25.30 -7.30
CA ILE A 324 6.43 -26.66 -7.72
C ILE A 324 7.92 -26.69 -8.05
N ASN A 325 8.39 -25.70 -8.80
CA ASN A 325 9.79 -25.60 -9.18
C ASN A 325 10.72 -25.43 -7.97
N LEU A 326 10.29 -24.67 -6.95
CA LEU A 326 11.06 -24.51 -5.71
C LEU A 326 11.12 -25.80 -4.89
N LEU A 327 10.02 -26.54 -4.76
CA LEU A 327 9.95 -27.73 -3.91
C LEU A 327 10.45 -29.01 -4.59
N GLY A 328 10.54 -29.04 -5.92
CA GLY A 328 11.07 -30.17 -6.69
C GLY A 328 10.21 -31.45 -6.61
N CYS A 329 8.99 -31.39 -6.07
CA CYS A 329 8.08 -32.53 -5.94
C CYS A 329 6.60 -32.10 -5.98
N PRO A 330 5.78 -32.62 -6.92
CA PRO A 330 4.35 -32.27 -7.03
C PRO A 330 3.52 -32.59 -5.79
N VAL A 331 3.91 -33.61 -5.00
CA VAL A 331 3.19 -34.06 -3.79
C VAL A 331 3.30 -33.05 -2.64
N LEU A 332 4.40 -32.28 -2.58
CA LEU A 332 4.56 -31.22 -1.58
C LEU A 332 3.74 -29.96 -1.94
N CYS A 333 3.46 -29.76 -3.23
CA CYS A 333 2.66 -28.64 -3.72
C CYS A 333 1.16 -28.85 -3.59
N SER A 334 0.63 -30.07 -3.74
CA SER A 334 -0.80 -30.33 -3.48
C SER A 334 -1.21 -29.93 -2.05
N ASN A 335 -0.26 -29.96 -1.11
CA ASN A 335 -0.48 -29.51 0.26
C ASN A 335 -0.51 -27.98 0.40
N ILE A 336 0.02 -27.18 -0.53
CA ILE A 336 0.00 -25.71 -0.46
C ILE A 336 -1.22 -25.11 -1.19
N ASN A 337 -1.72 -25.76 -2.24
CA ASN A 337 -2.76 -25.25 -3.15
C ASN A 337 -4.07 -24.75 -2.51
N SER A 338 -4.36 -25.03 -1.24
CA SER A 338 -5.53 -24.47 -0.55
C SER A 338 -5.28 -23.11 0.13
N LEU A 339 -4.06 -22.58 0.03
CA LEU A 339 -3.64 -21.29 0.62
C LEU A 339 -3.42 -20.19 -0.42
N VAL A 340 -3.14 -20.58 -1.66
CA VAL A 340 -3.13 -19.72 -2.84
C VAL A 340 -4.57 -19.63 -3.34
#